data_AF-A0A3C1KK12-F1
#
_entry.id   AF-A0A3C1KK12-F1
#
_cell.length_a   1.000
_cell.length_b   1.000
_cell.length_c   1.000
_cell.angle_alpha   90.00
_cell.angle_beta   90.00
_cell.angle_gamma   90.00
#
_symmetry.space_group_name_H-M   'P 1'
#
loop_
_entity.id
_entity.type
_entity.pdbx_description
1 polymer ?
#
loop_
_entity_poly.entity_id
_entity_poly.type
_entity_poly.pdbx_seq_one_letter_code
_entity_poly.pdbx_strand_id
1 'polypeptide(L)' 'MTTVFENPAALLGTEGTALGCTDWLQIEQERIDLFAEATGDHQWI' A
#
# COMPACT_ATOMS: atom_id res chain seq x y z
N MET A 1 5.32 -4.67 -12.00
CA MET A 1 4.47 -4.75 -13.21
C MET A 1 3.03 -4.50 -12.77
N THR A 2 2.29 -3.62 -13.43
CA THR A 2 0.94 -3.24 -12.96
C THR A 2 -0.14 -4.06 -13.66
N THR A 3 -0.99 -4.73 -12.88
CA THR A 3 -2.19 -5.40 -13.40
C THR A 3 -3.32 -4.39 -13.51
N VAL A 4 -3.93 -4.29 -14.69
CA VAL A 4 -5.04 -3.36 -14.96
C VAL A 4 -6.28 -4.16 -15.32
N PHE A 5 -7.39 -3.86 -14.66
CA PHE A 5 -8.71 -4.40 -14.98
C PHE A 5 -9.56 -3.28 -15.58
N GLU A 6 -10.13 -3.53 -16.77
CA GLU A 6 -10.86 -2.48 -17.52
C GLU A 6 -12.21 -2.11 -16.89
N ASN A 7 -12.79 -3.01 -16.11
CA ASN A 7 -14.05 -2.79 -15.41
C ASN A 7 -14.15 -3.69 -14.16
N PRO A 8 -15.05 -3.39 -13.20
CA PRO A 8 -15.17 -4.16 -11.97
C PRO A 8 -15.51 -5.64 -12.17
N ALA A 9 -16.27 -5.99 -13.22
CA ALA A 9 -16.65 -7.38 -13.48
C ALA A 9 -15.44 -8.25 -13.88
N ALA A 10 -14.39 -7.64 -14.44
CA ALA A 10 -13.17 -8.34 -14.81
C ALA A 10 -12.35 -8.85 -13.61
N LEU A 11 -12.70 -8.48 -12.37
CA LEU A 11 -12.07 -9.00 -11.15
C LEU A 11 -12.56 -10.40 -10.78
N LEU A 12 -13.76 -10.79 -11.22
CA LEU A 12 -14.37 -12.06 -10.86
C LEU A 12 -13.56 -13.23 -11.43
N GLY A 13 -13.23 -14.23 -10.60
CA GLY A 13 -12.46 -15.41 -11.02
C GLY A 13 -10.94 -15.21 -11.01
N THR A 14 -10.45 -14.08 -10.49
CA THR A 14 -9.01 -13.77 -10.39
C THR A 14 -8.44 -14.05 -9.00
N GLU A 15 -9.24 -14.64 -8.11
CA GLU A 15 -8.83 -14.97 -6.74
C GLU A 15 -7.58 -15.86 -6.73
N GLY A 16 -6.63 -15.56 -5.84
CA GLY A 16 -5.37 -16.30 -5.74
C GLY A 16 -4.28 -15.89 -6.74
N THR A 17 -4.55 -14.93 -7.64
CA THR A 17 -3.52 -14.37 -8.52
C THR A 17 -2.40 -13.69 -7.71
N ALA A 18 -1.15 -14.11 -7.93
CA ALA A 18 0.00 -13.45 -7.33
C ALA A 18 0.35 -12.16 -8.10
N LEU A 19 0.30 -11.00 -7.42
CA LEU A 19 0.61 -9.69 -8.01
C LEU A 19 2.09 -9.29 -7.89
N GLY A 20 2.87 -10.05 -7.13
CA GLY A 20 4.27 -9.75 -6.84
C GLY A 20 4.44 -8.62 -5.82
N CYS A 21 5.67 -8.15 -5.66
CA CYS A 21 6.02 -7.03 -4.79
C CYS A 21 6.17 -5.73 -5.59
N THR A 22 5.96 -4.60 -4.92
CA THR A 22 6.33 -3.29 -5.47
C THR A 22 7.85 -3.10 -5.37
N ASP A 23 8.35 -2.04 -6.00
CA ASP A 23 9.70 -1.57 -5.74
C ASP A 23 9.87 -1.13 -4.28
N TRP A 24 11.12 -1.03 -3.86
CA TRP A 24 11.47 -0.50 -2.55
C TRP A 24 10.96 0.93 -2.40
N LEU A 25 10.29 1.19 -1.28
CA LEU A 25 9.84 2.52 -0.90
C LEU A 25 10.72 3.04 0.23
N GLN A 26 11.37 4.18 0.01
CA GLN A 26 12.08 4.89 1.06
C GLN A 26 11.09 5.46 2.07
N ILE A 27 11.33 5.20 3.36
CA ILE A 27 10.51 5.74 4.45
C ILE A 27 11.33 6.83 5.15
N GLU A 28 10.88 8.07 4.99
CA GLU A 28 11.48 9.24 5.61
C GLU A 28 10.73 9.63 6.89
N GLN A 29 11.41 10.40 7.74
CA GLN A 29 10.86 10.84 9.03
C GLN A 29 9.51 11.54 8.87
N GLU A 30 9.33 12.37 7.84
CA GLU A 30 8.07 13.07 7.57
C GLU A 30 6.87 12.12 7.44
N ARG A 31 7.07 10.94 6.84
CA ARG A 31 5.99 9.95 6.68
C ARG A 31 5.62 9.29 8.01
N ILE A 32 6.60 9.15 8.92
CA ILE A 32 6.39 8.64 10.28
C ILE A 32 5.64 9.69 11.09
N ASP A 33 6.08 10.95 11.04
CA ASP A 33 5.46 12.06 11.76
C ASP A 33 3.99 12.23 11.34
N LEU A 34 3.69 12.20 10.03
CA LEU A 34 2.32 12.25 9.52
C LEU A 34 1.45 11.07 9.99
N PHE A 35 2.04 9.89 10.11
CA PHE A 35 1.32 8.73 10.66
C PHE A 35 1.01 8.91 12.15
N ALA A 36 1.98 9.41 12.93
CA ALA A 36 1.81 9.71 14.34
C ALA A 36 0.73 10.79 14.57
N GLU A 37 0.74 11.86 13.77
CA GLU A 37 -0.30 12.89 13.79
C GLU A 37 -1.68 12.33 13.48
N ALA A 38 -1.79 11.50 12.42
CA ALA A 38 -3.06 10.93 11.98
C ALA A 38 -3.67 9.93 12.97
N THR A 39 -2.82 9.22 13.71
CA THR A 39 -3.24 8.18 14.66
C THR A 39 -3.24 8.63 16.12
N GLY A 40 -2.64 9.78 16.41
CA GLY A 40 -2.32 10.23 17.76
C GLY A 40 -1.17 9.45 18.41
N ASP A 41 -0.54 8.52 17.70
CA ASP A 41 0.51 7.63 18.22
C ASP A 41 1.89 8.28 18.13
N HIS A 42 2.22 9.13 19.10
CA HIS A 42 3.51 9.80 19.23
C HIS A 42 4.42 9.07 20.23
N GLN A 43 4.49 7.73 20.13
CA GLN A 43 5.41 6.95 20.96
C GLN A 43 6.86 7.23 20.57
N TRP A 44 7.72 7.26 21.59
CA TRP A 44 9.13 7.62 21.44
C TRP A 44 9.93 6.37 21.05
N ILE A 45 10.73 6.46 19.98
CA ILE A 45 11.89 5.58 19.73
C ILE A 45 13.15 6.42 19.87
#